data_AF-M5J5W2-F1
#
_entry.id   AF-M5J5W2-F1
#
_cell.length_a   1.000
_cell.length_b   1.000
_cell.length_c   1.000
_cell.angle_alpha   90.00
_cell.angle_beta   90.00
_cell.angle_gamma   90.00
#
_symmetry.space_group_name_H-M   'P 1'
#
loop_
_entity.id
_entity.type
_entity.pdbx_description
1 polymer ?
#
loop_
_entity_poly.entity_id
_entity_poly.type
_entity_poly.pdbx_seq_one_letter_code
_entity_poly.pdbx_strand_id
1 'polypeptide(L)'
;MVNIYDTANQLQADLRQIKEYKELQAAFAALKEDEEAYAVFQELRKAQDELQKRQQDGSLADIKPEEAKKMHEIGQKAASFDAVKRLMEKERALSVVVDNIEQALFKPITELYES
;
A
#
# COMPACT_ATOMS: atom_id res chain seq x y z
N MET A 1 -16.76 -14.48 27.21
CA MET A 1 -16.01 -13.21 27.20
C MET A 1 -15.47 -13.06 25.79
N VAL A 2 -15.72 -11.94 25.11
CA VAL A 2 -15.24 -11.76 23.73
C VAL A 2 -13.75 -11.38 23.79
N ASN A 3 -12.88 -12.19 23.19
CA ASN A 3 -11.46 -11.89 23.07
C ASN A 3 -11.21 -11.15 21.75
N ILE A 4 -10.91 -9.85 21.84
CA ILE A 4 -10.68 -9.01 20.66
C ILE A 4 -9.50 -9.48 19.82
N TYR A 5 -8.50 -10.14 20.41
CA TYR A 5 -7.35 -10.68 19.69
C TYR A 5 -7.73 -11.88 18.81
N ASP A 6 -8.69 -12.70 19.25
CA ASP A 6 -9.20 -13.81 18.42
C ASP A 6 -9.97 -13.25 17.21
N THR A 7 -10.76 -12.20 17.41
CA THR A 7 -11.43 -11.48 16.33
C THR A 7 -10.43 -10.85 15.35
N ALA A 8 -9.35 -10.24 15.85
CA ALA A 8 -8.30 -9.66 15.00
C ALA A 8 -7.57 -10.74 14.18
N ASN A 9 -7.29 -11.89 14.79
CA ASN A 9 -6.70 -13.04 14.09
C ASN A 9 -7.64 -13.57 12.99
N GLN A 10 -8.94 -13.68 13.29
CA GLN A 10 -9.94 -14.08 12.31
C GLN A 10 -10.04 -13.07 11.16
N LEU A 11 -10.09 -11.79 11.46
CA LEU A 11 -10.09 -10.71 10.46
C LEU A 11 -8.87 -10.81 9.53
N GLN A 12 -7.68 -11.05 10.06
CA GLN A 12 -6.48 -11.26 9.26
C GLN A 12 -6.61 -12.49 8.34
N ALA A 13 -7.18 -13.59 8.83
CA ALA A 13 -7.41 -14.80 8.05
C ALA A 13 -8.41 -14.54 6.92
N ASP A 14 -9.53 -13.88 7.23
CA ASP A 14 -10.60 -13.57 6.28
C ASP A 14 -10.13 -12.59 5.21
N LEU A 15 -9.33 -11.58 5.59
CA LEU A 15 -8.72 -10.63 4.66
C LEU A 15 -7.87 -11.33 3.60
N ARG A 16 -7.24 -12.48 3.92
CA ARG A 16 -6.49 -13.26 2.91
C ARG A 16 -7.40 -14.04 1.97
N GLN A 17 -8.67 -14.22 2.32
CA GLN A 17 -9.65 -14.99 1.55
C GLN A 17 -10.52 -14.13 0.64
N ILE A 18 -10.62 -12.82 0.90
CA ILE A 18 -11.42 -11.91 0.06
C ILE A 18 -10.85 -11.81 -1.37
N LYS A 19 -11.71 -11.38 -2.28
CA LYS A 19 -11.40 -11.25 -3.70
C LYS A 19 -10.27 -10.24 -3.92
N GLU A 20 -10.31 -9.11 -3.25
CA GLU A 20 -9.38 -7.98 -3.40
C GLU A 20 -7.94 -8.40 -3.08
N TYR A 21 -7.74 -9.15 -1.99
CA TYR A 21 -6.41 -9.68 -1.63
C TYR A 21 -5.92 -10.71 -2.64
N LYS A 22 -6.78 -11.65 -3.08
CA LYS A 22 -6.43 -12.65 -4.09
C LYS A 22 -6.07 -12.01 -5.43
N GLU A 23 -6.80 -10.97 -5.83
CA GLU A 23 -6.50 -10.20 -7.04
C GLU A 23 -5.18 -9.44 -6.93
N LEU A 24 -4.88 -8.85 -5.76
CA LEU A 24 -3.59 -8.24 -5.48
C LEU A 24 -2.45 -9.26 -5.57
N GLN A 25 -2.63 -10.42 -4.93
CA GLN A 25 -1.64 -11.51 -4.98
C GLN A 25 -1.38 -11.98 -6.41
N ALA A 26 -2.42 -12.14 -7.22
CA ALA A 26 -2.29 -12.52 -8.63
C ALA A 26 -1.59 -11.43 -9.46
N ALA A 27 -1.93 -10.16 -9.26
CA ALA A 27 -1.26 -9.04 -9.93
C ALA A 27 0.24 -8.97 -9.56
N PHE A 28 0.58 -9.24 -8.30
CA PHE A 28 1.96 -9.27 -7.84
C PHE A 28 2.74 -10.46 -8.41
N ALA A 29 2.11 -11.63 -8.54
CA ALA A 29 2.71 -12.77 -9.20
C ALA A 29 2.99 -12.49 -10.68
N ALA A 30 2.01 -11.93 -11.41
CA ALA A 30 2.17 -11.54 -12.80
C ALA A 30 3.26 -10.47 -12.99
N LEU A 31 3.36 -9.50 -12.08
CA LEU A 31 4.43 -8.51 -12.10
C LEU A 31 5.83 -9.16 -11.99
N LYS A 32 5.98 -10.20 -11.17
CA LYS A 32 7.26 -10.90 -10.99
C LYS A 32 7.70 -11.69 -12.22
N GLU A 33 6.76 -12.05 -13.10
CA GLU A 33 7.08 -12.73 -14.37
C GLU A 33 7.66 -11.76 -15.40
N ASP A 34 7.43 -10.45 -15.24
CA ASP A 34 8.03 -9.39 -16.05
C ASP A 34 9.23 -8.78 -15.30
N GLU A 35 10.44 -9.24 -15.64
CA GLU A 35 11.67 -8.81 -14.97
C GLU A 35 11.89 -7.29 -15.04
N GLU A 36 11.53 -6.65 -16.14
CA GLU A 36 11.71 -5.21 -16.32
C GLU A 36 10.71 -4.43 -15.46
N ALA A 37 9.43 -4.79 -15.53
CA ALA A 37 8.40 -4.19 -14.69
C ALA A 37 8.67 -4.41 -13.19
N TYR A 38 9.15 -5.60 -12.81
CA TYR A 38 9.49 -5.91 -11.43
C TYR A 38 10.69 -5.08 -10.93
N ALA A 39 11.71 -4.88 -11.75
CA ALA A 39 12.85 -4.02 -11.41
C ALA A 39 12.40 -2.57 -11.17
N VAL A 40 11.57 -2.03 -12.06
CA VAL A 40 11.01 -0.66 -11.92
C VAL A 40 10.12 -0.54 -10.70
N PHE A 41 9.30 -1.54 -10.40
CA PHE A 41 8.51 -1.58 -9.17
C PHE A 41 9.38 -1.56 -7.91
N GLN A 42 10.49 -2.30 -7.90
CA GLN A 42 11.43 -2.25 -6.76
C GLN A 42 12.09 -0.88 -6.60
N GLU A 43 12.43 -0.20 -7.70
CA GLU A 43 12.93 1.17 -7.65
C GLU A 43 11.88 2.13 -7.09
N LEU A 44 10.62 2.00 -7.53
CA LEU A 44 9.50 2.81 -7.03
C LEU A 44 9.31 2.60 -5.53
N ARG A 45 9.31 1.35 -5.07
CA ARG A 45 9.15 1.03 -3.63
C ARG A 45 10.29 1.61 -2.79
N LYS A 46 11.54 1.50 -3.25
CA LYS A 46 12.69 2.11 -2.56
C LYS A 46 12.57 3.64 -2.48
N ALA A 47 12.15 4.29 -3.56
CA ALA A 47 11.93 5.73 -3.58
C ALA A 47 10.82 6.15 -2.59
N GLN A 48 9.74 5.38 -2.51
CA GLN A 48 8.66 5.61 -1.53
C GLN A 48 9.15 5.41 -0.08
N ASP A 49 9.88 4.34 0.20
CA ASP A 49 10.44 4.06 1.53
C ASP A 49 11.41 5.16 1.97
N GLU A 50 12.26 5.65 1.06
CA GLU A 50 13.17 6.79 1.30
C GLU A 50 12.38 8.06 1.62
N LEU A 51 11.33 8.36 0.86
CA LEU A 51 10.47 9.52 1.11
C LEU A 51 9.80 9.44 2.48
N GLN A 52 9.28 8.26 2.86
CA GLN A 52 8.64 8.04 4.15
C GLN A 52 9.64 8.21 5.31
N LYS A 53 10.86 7.67 5.17
CA LYS A 53 11.93 7.88 6.16
C LYS A 53 12.27 9.36 6.33
N ARG A 54 12.40 10.09 5.22
CA ARG A 54 12.67 11.53 5.25
C ARG A 54 11.53 12.35 5.88
N GLN A 55 10.29 11.91 5.68
CA GLN A 55 9.15 12.51 6.35
C GLN A 55 9.19 12.28 7.86
N GLN A 56 9.63 11.09 8.30
CA GLN A 56 9.74 10.75 9.72
C GLN A 56 10.91 11.47 10.42
N ASP A 57 12.05 11.60 9.76
CA ASP A 57 13.25 12.26 10.32
C ASP A 57 13.28 13.78 10.11
N GLY A 58 12.35 14.32 9.32
CA GLY A 58 12.21 15.75 9.04
C GLY A 58 13.10 16.28 7.90
N SER A 59 13.85 15.42 7.21
CA SER A 59 14.79 15.79 6.14
C SER A 59 14.17 15.91 4.74
N LEU A 60 12.84 16.08 4.63
CA LEU A 60 12.17 16.34 3.35
C LEU A 60 12.70 17.60 2.64
N ALA A 61 13.11 18.61 3.41
CA ALA A 61 13.69 19.84 2.86
C ALA A 61 15.08 19.63 2.24
N ASP A 62 15.75 18.52 2.57
CA ASP A 62 17.10 18.18 2.08
C ASP A 62 17.05 17.38 0.77
N ILE A 63 15.86 17.11 0.22
CA ILE A 63 15.70 16.46 -1.08
C ILE A 63 16.23 17.42 -2.15
N LYS A 64 17.34 17.02 -2.77
CA LYS A 64 17.94 17.79 -3.87
C LYS A 64 17.08 17.73 -5.13
N PRO A 65 17.16 18.73 -6.01
CA PRO A 65 16.44 18.72 -7.29
C PRO A 65 16.68 17.45 -8.13
N GLU A 66 17.91 16.94 -8.14
CA GLU A 66 18.28 15.71 -8.84
C GLU A 66 17.58 14.46 -8.26
N GLU A 67 17.45 14.40 -6.93
CA GLU A 67 16.74 13.30 -6.25
C GLU A 67 15.25 13.36 -6.53
N ALA A 68 14.65 14.54 -6.47
CA ALA A 68 13.26 14.76 -6.85
C ALA A 68 12.99 14.39 -8.32
N LYS A 69 13.91 14.75 -9.22
CA LYS A 69 13.83 14.40 -10.65
C LYS A 69 13.88 12.88 -10.85
N LYS A 70 14.82 12.20 -10.18
CA LYS A 70 14.93 10.73 -10.22
C LYS A 70 13.66 10.05 -9.73
N MET A 71 13.08 10.51 -8.62
CA MET A 71 11.81 9.98 -8.11
C MET A 71 10.67 10.17 -9.13
N HIS A 72 10.62 11.32 -9.80
CA HIS A 72 9.63 11.58 -10.84
C HIS A 72 9.80 10.65 -12.04
N GLU A 73 11.02 10.45 -12.52
CA GLU A 73 11.35 9.54 -13.63
C GLU A 73 10.98 8.08 -13.30
N ILE A 74 11.29 7.62 -12.08
CA ILE A 74 10.89 6.29 -11.60
C ILE A 74 9.36 6.15 -11.63
N GLY A 75 8.63 7.17 -11.17
CA GLY A 75 7.16 7.21 -11.21
C GLY A 75 6.59 7.15 -12.63
N GLN A 76 7.16 7.90 -13.56
CA GLN A 76 6.76 7.86 -14.97
C GLN A 76 7.04 6.49 -15.61
N LYS A 77 8.22 5.93 -15.33
CA LYS A 77 8.61 4.61 -15.83
C LYS A 77 7.71 3.53 -15.25
N ALA A 78 7.40 3.57 -13.96
CA ALA A 78 6.43 2.67 -13.34
C ALA A 78 5.06 2.76 -14.02
N ALA A 79 4.59 3.98 -14.33
CA ALA A 79 3.33 4.19 -15.02
C ALA A 79 3.33 3.68 -16.47
N SER A 80 4.48 3.45 -17.12
CA SER A 80 4.49 2.88 -18.48
C SER A 80 4.22 1.37 -18.50
N PHE A 81 4.45 0.64 -17.40
CA PHE A 81 4.21 -0.80 -17.33
C PHE A 81 2.79 -1.13 -16.88
N ASP A 82 2.03 -1.82 -17.72
CA ASP A 82 0.65 -2.21 -17.38
C ASP A 82 0.59 -3.18 -16.20
N ALA A 83 1.62 -4.02 -16.01
CA ALA A 83 1.74 -4.88 -14.84
C ALA A 83 1.83 -4.07 -13.53
N VAL A 84 2.60 -2.97 -13.53
CA VAL A 84 2.72 -2.07 -12.37
C VAL A 84 1.43 -1.30 -12.15
N LYS A 85 0.82 -0.73 -13.20
CA LYS A 85 -0.49 -0.07 -13.10
C LYS A 85 -1.53 -0.99 -12.48
N ARG A 86 -1.63 -2.22 -12.99
CA ARG A 86 -2.59 -3.22 -12.50
C ARG A 86 -2.34 -3.57 -11.04
N LEU A 87 -1.08 -3.71 -10.63
CA LEU A 87 -0.76 -3.92 -9.22
C LEU A 87 -1.27 -2.77 -8.34
N MET A 88 -0.97 -1.53 -8.72
CA MET A 88 -1.39 -0.33 -7.97
C MET A 88 -2.91 -0.21 -7.88
N GLU A 89 -3.65 -0.54 -8.95
CA GLU A 89 -5.11 -0.57 -8.94
C GLU A 89 -5.66 -1.60 -7.95
N LYS A 90 -5.09 -2.81 -7.91
CA LYS A 90 -5.51 -3.85 -6.96
C LYS A 90 -5.16 -3.50 -5.53
N GLU A 91 -4.01 -2.86 -5.33
CA GLU A 91 -3.59 -2.38 -4.01
C GLU A 91 -4.54 -1.30 -3.49
N ARG A 92 -4.95 -0.35 -4.35
CA ARG A 92 -5.97 0.65 -4.00
C ARG A 92 -7.32 0.03 -3.63
N ALA A 93 -7.77 -0.99 -4.38
CA ALA A 93 -9.01 -1.69 -4.07
C ALA A 93 -8.96 -2.35 -2.68
N LEU A 94 -7.83 -2.98 -2.33
CA LEU A 94 -7.62 -3.54 -0.99
C LEU A 94 -7.55 -2.44 0.08
N SER A 95 -6.88 -1.31 -0.19
CA SER A 95 -6.81 -0.17 0.74
C SER A 95 -8.19 0.31 1.15
N VAL A 96 -9.12 0.47 0.20
CA VAL A 96 -10.51 0.88 0.51
C VAL A 96 -11.20 -0.09 1.46
N VAL A 97 -10.97 -1.40 1.29
CA VAL A 97 -11.53 -2.41 2.20
C VAL A 97 -10.93 -2.25 3.60
N VAL A 98 -9.61 -2.08 3.69
CA VAL A 98 -8.91 -1.88 4.97
C VAL A 98 -9.37 -0.59 5.66
N ASP A 99 -9.46 0.52 4.94
CA ASP A 99 -9.91 1.82 5.48
C ASP A 99 -11.33 1.72 6.09
N ASN A 100 -12.24 1.00 5.40
CA ASN A 100 -13.59 0.77 5.90
C ASN A 100 -13.60 -0.08 7.19
N ILE A 101 -12.71 -1.07 7.28
CA ILE A 101 -12.52 -1.89 8.48
C ILE A 101 -11.98 -1.02 9.63
N GLU A 102 -10.97 -0.20 9.38
CA GLU A 102 -10.41 0.71 10.37
C GLU A 102 -11.47 1.67 10.92
N GLN A 103 -12.27 2.30 10.04
CA GLN A 103 -13.37 3.16 10.46
C GLN A 103 -14.38 2.41 11.36
N ALA A 104 -14.74 1.17 11.01
CA ALA A 104 -15.63 0.36 11.82
C ALA A 104 -15.03 0.01 13.20
N LEU A 105 -13.71 -0.21 13.27
CA LEU A 105 -13.00 -0.47 14.53
C LEU A 105 -12.98 0.76 15.46
N PHE A 106 -12.84 1.97 14.90
CA PHE A 106 -12.81 3.21 15.70
C PHE A 106 -14.20 3.76 16.03
N LYS A 107 -15.25 3.36 15.30
CA LYS A 107 -16.63 3.84 15.48
C LYS A 107 -17.12 3.82 16.94
N PRO A 108 -16.91 2.75 17.76
CA PRO A 108 -17.37 2.74 19.14
C PRO A 108 -16.68 3.79 20.02
N ILE A 109 -15.44 4.15 19.70
CA ILE A 109 -14.69 5.21 20.40
C ILE A 109 -15.27 6.56 20.02
N THR A 110 -15.50 6.80 18.73
CA THR A 110 -16.14 8.04 18.24
C THR A 110 -17.53 8.24 18.85
N GLU A 111 -18.38 7.20 18.86
CA GLU A 111 -19.71 7.24 19.46
C GLU A 111 -19.69 7.60 20.95
N LEU A 112 -18.66 7.16 21.68
CA LEU A 112 -18.47 7.51 23.10
C LEU A 112 -18.16 9.00 23.32
N TYR A 113 -17.42 9.64 22.42
CA TYR A 113 -17.07 11.07 22.52
C TYR A 113 -18.15 12.00 21.94
N GLU A 114 -19.05 11.46 21.11
CA GLU A 114 -20.21 12.18 20.55
C GLU A 114 -21.46 12.08 21.44
N SER A 115 -21.42 11.27 22.49
CA SER A 115 -22.48 11.11 23.52
C SER A 115 -22.33 12.11 24.66
#